data_AF-A0AAX3GXE4-F1
#
_entry.id   AF-A0AAX3GXE4-F1
#
_cell.length_a   1.000
_cell.length_b   1.000
_cell.length_c   1.000
_cell.angle_alpha   90.00
_cell.angle_beta   90.00
_cell.angle_gamma   90.00
#
_symmetry.space_group_name_H-M   'P 1'
#
loop_
_entity.id
_entity.type
_entity.pdbx_description
1 polymer ?
#
loop_
_entity_poly.entity_id
_entity_poly.type
_entity_poly.pdbx_seq_one_letter_code
_entity_poly.pdbx_strand_id
1 'polypeptide(L)'
;MNSCWERAVYCNPNGVLKRGVYVLTIKEKDSNNDKDSLVNRSNVYRVNIRLKKETFTEMFGYIPKRPGVGQIVDMDFDFTKLDIVMPHPIYSWMG
;
A
#
# COMPACT_ATOMS: atom_id res chain seq x y z
N MET A 1 -2.87 -6.24 -25.59
CA MET A 1 -1.46 -6.14 -25.19
C MET A 1 -1.37 -5.35 -23.89
N ASN A 2 -0.82 -5.97 -22.85
CA ASN A 2 -0.44 -5.48 -21.50
C ASN A 2 -1.55 -4.95 -20.57
N SER A 3 -2.28 -5.88 -19.96
CA SER A 3 -3.26 -5.66 -18.89
C SER A 3 -2.62 -5.69 -17.49
N CYS A 4 -1.62 -4.83 -17.22
CA CYS A 4 -1.10 -4.67 -15.86
C CYS A 4 -0.90 -3.19 -15.55
N TRP A 5 -1.87 -2.61 -14.85
CA TRP A 5 -1.92 -1.19 -14.43
C TRP A 5 -1.18 -0.94 -13.10
N GLU A 6 -0.34 -1.89 -12.70
CA GLU A 6 0.51 -1.85 -11.50
C GLU A 6 1.97 -2.04 -11.90
N ARG A 7 2.83 -1.15 -11.41
CA ARG A 7 4.29 -1.23 -11.59
C ARG A 7 4.93 -1.46 -10.24
N ALA A 8 5.85 -2.40 -10.13
CA ALA A 8 6.50 -2.73 -8.86
C ALA A 8 8.02 -2.70 -8.99
N VAL A 9 8.70 -2.16 -7.97
CA VAL A 9 10.14 -2.23 -7.81
C VAL A 9 10.45 -3.45 -6.96
N TYR A 10 11.20 -4.39 -7.54
CA TYR A 10 11.60 -5.64 -6.92
C TYR A 10 13.07 -5.57 -6.47
N CYS A 11 13.36 -6.11 -5.28
CA CYS A 11 14.68 -6.14 -4.69
C CYS A 11 15.02 -7.57 -4.23
N ASN A 12 16.15 -8.10 -4.70
CA ASN A 12 16.75 -9.34 -4.19
C ASN A 12 18.28 -9.27 -4.31
N PRO A 13 18.95 -8.54 -3.41
CA PRO A 13 20.39 -8.38 -3.46
C PRO A 13 21.06 -9.76 -3.40
N ASN A 14 21.95 -10.04 -4.34
CA ASN A 14 22.72 -11.29 -4.43
C ASN A 14 21.86 -12.57 -4.50
N GLY A 15 20.56 -12.46 -4.81
CA GLY A 15 19.68 -13.63 -4.92
C GLY A 15 19.43 -14.38 -3.61
N VAL A 16 19.69 -13.77 -2.45
CA VAL A 16 19.62 -14.44 -1.13
C VAL A 16 18.19 -14.91 -0.79
N LEU A 17 17.18 -14.19 -1.25
CA LEU A 17 15.77 -14.52 -0.96
C LEU A 17 15.20 -15.50 -2.00
N LYS A 18 14.51 -16.55 -1.54
CA LYS A 18 13.79 -17.51 -2.41
C LYS A 18 12.79 -16.82 -3.35
N ARG A 19 12.17 -15.76 -2.87
CA ARG A 19 11.28 -14.85 -3.60
C ARG A 19 11.62 -13.47 -3.02
N GLY A 20 12.27 -12.62 -3.81
CA GLY A 20 12.66 -11.28 -3.35
C GLY A 20 11.46 -10.45 -2.91
N VAL A 21 11.71 -9.20 -2.56
CA VAL A 21 10.69 -8.33 -1.98
C VAL A 21 10.32 -7.19 -2.92
N TYR A 22 9.03 -6.88 -2.97
CA TYR A 22 8.58 -5.61 -3.53
C TYR A 22 8.80 -4.51 -2.49
N VAL A 23 9.56 -3.49 -2.86
CA VAL A 23 9.87 -2.36 -1.98
C VAL A 23 8.98 -1.16 -2.25
N LEU A 24 8.48 -1.06 -3.49
CA LEU A 24 7.63 0.02 -3.96
C LEU A 24 6.66 -0.50 -5.01
N THR A 25 5.39 -0.08 -4.96
CA THR A 25 4.44 -0.28 -6.06
C THR A 25 3.77 1.04 -6.44
N ILE A 26 3.50 1.21 -7.72
CA ILE A 26 2.75 2.33 -8.30
C ILE A 26 1.47 1.74 -8.89
N LYS A 27 0.33 2.29 -8.50
CA LYS A 27 -0.98 1.86 -8.95
C LYS A 27 -1.74 3.02 -9.57
N GLU A 28 -2.34 2.78 -10.73
CA GLU A 28 -3.21 3.72 -11.45
C GLU A 28 -4.67 3.23 -11.48
N LYS A 29 -4.93 2.06 -10.89
CA LYS A 29 -6.24 1.43 -10.87
C LYS A 29 -6.50 0.74 -9.53
N ASP A 30 -7.72 0.85 -9.03
CA ASP A 30 -8.13 0.10 -7.83
C ASP A 30 -8.32 -1.39 -8.17
N SER A 31 -7.79 -2.25 -7.31
CA SER A 31 -8.11 -3.67 -7.22
C SER A 31 -9.16 -3.90 -6.13
N ASN A 32 -9.63 -5.14 -5.96
CA ASN A 32 -10.52 -5.49 -4.85
C ASN A 32 -9.94 -5.18 -3.45
N ASN A 33 -8.62 -5.05 -3.33
CA ASN A 33 -7.93 -4.84 -2.06
C ASN A 33 -7.52 -3.37 -1.80
N ASP A 34 -8.00 -2.43 -2.62
CA ASP A 34 -7.68 -1.01 -2.47
C ASP A 34 -8.73 -0.08 -3.10
N LYS A 35 -9.97 -0.57 -3.27
CA LYS A 35 -11.11 0.23 -3.76
C LYS A 35 -11.31 1.52 -2.97
N ASP A 36 -11.02 1.50 -1.68
CA ASP A 36 -11.22 2.64 -0.79
C ASP A 36 -10.23 3.80 -1.05
N SER A 37 -9.17 3.58 -1.84
CA SER A 37 -8.28 4.67 -2.27
C SER A 37 -8.81 5.48 -3.46
N LEU A 38 -9.84 4.99 -4.16
CA LEU A 38 -10.43 5.63 -5.34
C LEU A 38 -9.39 6.12 -6.35
N VAL A 39 -8.41 5.27 -6.67
CA VAL A 39 -7.32 5.59 -7.60
C VAL A 39 -7.78 5.51 -9.06
N ASN A 40 -8.96 4.97 -9.34
CA ASN A 40 -9.63 4.96 -10.66
C ASN A 40 -10.07 6.35 -11.16
N ARG A 41 -9.19 7.35 -11.11
CA ARG A 41 -9.42 8.74 -11.53
C ARG A 41 -8.37 9.13 -12.56
N SER A 42 -8.75 10.03 -13.48
CA SER A 42 -7.80 10.55 -14.46
C SER A 42 -6.64 11.27 -13.75
N ASN A 43 -5.41 10.97 -14.16
CA ASN A 43 -4.17 11.57 -13.65
C ASN A 43 -3.91 11.34 -12.15
N VAL A 44 -4.50 10.32 -11.54
CA VAL A 44 -4.24 9.93 -10.14
C VAL A 44 -3.51 8.60 -10.12
N TYR A 45 -2.47 8.53 -9.30
CA TYR A 45 -1.77 7.29 -8.97
C TYR A 45 -1.48 7.24 -7.48
N ARG A 46 -1.29 6.02 -6.97
CA ARG A 46 -0.86 5.78 -5.59
C ARG A 46 0.48 5.09 -5.59
N VAL A 47 1.38 5.56 -4.74
CA VAL A 47 2.66 4.90 -4.48
C VAL A 47 2.56 4.22 -3.12
N ASN A 48 2.78 2.90 -3.09
CA ASN A 48 2.93 2.16 -1.85
C ASN A 48 4.42 1.89 -1.63
N ILE A 49 4.91 2.12 -0.42
CA ILE A 49 6.30 1.86 -0.04
C ILE A 49 6.30 0.95 1.17
N ARG A 50 7.18 -0.06 1.17
CA ARG A 50 7.35 -0.92 2.34
C ARG A 50 8.16 -0.19 3.41
N LEU A 51 7.59 -0.06 4.60
CA LEU A 51 8.27 0.50 5.76
C LEU A 51 8.74 -0.60 6.72
N LYS A 52 9.58 -0.20 7.66
CA LYS A 52 9.83 -0.98 8.88
C LYS A 52 8.73 -0.67 9.88
N LYS A 53 8.42 -1.64 10.73
CA LYS A 53 7.36 -1.54 11.75
C LYS A 53 7.59 -0.37 12.71
N GLU A 54 8.85 -0.11 13.06
CA GLU A 54 9.26 0.99 13.93
C GLU A 54 8.93 2.34 13.27
N THR A 55 9.34 2.53 12.02
CA THR A 55 9.06 3.75 11.23
C THR A 55 7.55 3.96 11.04
N PHE A 56 6.79 2.89 10.78
CA PHE A 56 5.33 2.99 10.68
C PHE A 56 4.72 3.51 11.99
N THR A 57 5.16 2.95 13.12
CA THR A 57 4.66 3.35 14.45
C THR A 57 5.08 4.77 14.81
N GLU A 58 6.29 5.20 14.45
CA GLU A 58 6.76 6.58 14.63
C GLU A 58 5.92 7.59 13.82
N MET A 59 5.51 7.23 12.59
CA MET A 59 4.73 8.11 11.71
C MET A 59 3.24 8.16 12.07
N PHE A 60 2.65 7.02 12.47
CA PHE A 60 1.20 6.88 12.60
C PHE A 60 0.72 6.50 14.01
N GLY A 61 1.63 6.41 14.98
CA GLY A 61 1.36 6.22 16.40
C GLY A 61 1.09 4.78 16.83
N TYR A 62 0.31 4.01 16.07
CA TYR A 62 -0.01 2.62 16.40
C TYR A 62 -0.27 1.78 15.14
N ILE A 63 -0.21 0.45 15.31
CA ILE A 63 -0.53 -0.50 14.26
C ILE A 63 -1.96 -1.00 14.48
N PRO A 64 -2.88 -0.80 13.51
CA PRO A 64 -4.26 -1.21 13.67
C PRO A 64 -4.40 -2.74 13.68
N LYS A 65 -5.53 -3.23 14.18
CA LYS A 65 -5.87 -4.66 14.09
C LYS A 65 -6.10 -5.06 12.63
N ARG A 66 -5.86 -6.33 12.32
CA ARG A 66 -6.18 -6.89 11.01
C ARG A 66 -7.68 -6.72 10.73
N PRO A 67 -8.06 -6.09 9.61
CA PRO A 67 -9.46 -5.89 9.28
C PRO A 67 -10.09 -7.20 8.79
N GLY A 68 -11.42 -7.22 8.75
CA GLY A 68 -12.18 -8.31 8.13
C GLY A 68 -11.85 -8.47 6.63
N VAL A 69 -12.25 -9.59 6.04
CA VAL A 69 -12.05 -9.83 4.60
C VAL A 69 -12.78 -8.74 3.80
N GLY A 70 -12.06 -8.05 2.93
CA GLY A 70 -12.61 -6.96 2.12
C GLY A 70 -12.97 -5.70 2.92
N GLN A 71 -12.42 -5.54 4.12
CA GLN A 71 -12.58 -4.34 4.96
C GLN A 71 -11.25 -3.59 5.07
N ILE A 72 -11.34 -2.30 5.38
CA ILE A 72 -10.20 -1.44 5.69
C ILE A 72 -9.88 -1.45 7.18
N VAL A 73 -8.66 -1.02 7.51
CA VAL A 73 -8.22 -0.85 8.89
C VAL A 73 -9.03 0.23 9.59
N ASP A 74 -9.25 0.03 10.88
CA ASP A 74 -9.89 1.02 11.75
C ASP A 74 -8.85 2.10 12.14
N MET A 75 -8.72 3.09 11.27
CA MET A 75 -7.91 4.29 11.47
C MET A 75 -8.64 5.50 10.87
N ASP A 76 -8.50 6.66 11.51
CA ASP A 76 -9.15 7.91 11.10
C ASP A 76 -8.40 8.59 9.94
N PHE A 77 -8.48 7.98 8.74
CA PHE A 77 -7.89 8.50 7.51
C PHE A 77 -8.90 8.51 6.38
N ASP A 78 -8.97 9.63 5.65
CA ASP A 78 -9.61 9.69 4.33
C ASP A 78 -8.64 9.21 3.26
N PHE A 79 -8.76 7.93 2.88
CA PHE A 79 -7.90 7.28 1.90
C PHE A 79 -8.04 7.81 0.47
N THR A 80 -8.97 8.74 0.23
CA THR A 80 -9.19 9.34 -1.10
C THR A 80 -8.39 10.62 -1.33
N LYS A 81 -7.80 11.17 -0.25
CA LYS A 81 -6.99 12.39 -0.28
C LYS A 81 -5.74 12.21 -1.12
N LEU A 82 -5.39 13.27 -1.85
CA LEU A 82 -4.19 13.32 -2.69
C LEU A 82 -3.05 14.02 -1.93
N ASP A 83 -1.83 13.78 -2.40
CA ASP A 83 -0.62 14.46 -1.93
C ASP A 83 -0.32 14.31 -0.43
N ILE A 84 -0.79 13.20 0.17
CA ILE A 84 -0.60 12.88 1.59
C ILE A 84 0.04 11.51 1.74
N VAL A 85 1.02 11.41 2.64
CA VAL A 85 1.54 10.12 3.10
C VAL A 85 0.61 9.60 4.19
N MET A 86 0.02 8.43 3.97
CA MET A 86 -0.96 7.83 4.86
C MET A 86 -0.74 6.31 4.96
N PRO A 87 -1.30 5.65 6.01
CA PRO A 87 -1.29 4.20 6.12
C PRO A 87 -1.99 3.53 4.92
N HIS A 88 -1.61 2.30 4.58
CA HIS A 88 -2.33 1.55 3.54
C HIS A 88 -3.72 1.11 4.06
N PRO A 89 -4.83 1.32 3.32
CA PRO A 89 -6.19 1.05 3.80
C PRO A 89 -6.41 -0.40 4.24
N ILE A 90 -5.78 -1.39 3.59
CA ILE A 90 -5.88 -2.81 3.99
C ILE A 90 -4.64 -3.34 4.74
N TYR A 91 -3.41 -2.98 4.34
CA TYR A 91 -2.21 -3.64 4.84
C TYR A 91 -1.55 -2.99 6.05
N SER A 92 -2.07 -1.87 6.57
CA SER A 92 -1.45 -1.18 7.72
C SER A 92 -1.32 -2.02 8.99
N TRP A 93 -2.15 -3.06 9.16
CA TRP A 93 -2.01 -3.99 10.29
C TRP A 93 -0.72 -4.82 10.25
N MET A 94 -0.01 -4.83 9.11
CA MET A 94 1.27 -5.54 8.95
C MET A 94 2.47 -4.73 9.47
N GLY A 95 2.33 -3.40 9.65
CA GLY A 95 3.42 -2.49 10.01
C GLY A 95 4.35 -2.21 8.84
#